data_AF-A0A2U2J9N6-F1
#
_entry.id   AF-A0A2U2J9N6-F1
#
_cell.length_a   1.000
_cell.length_b   1.000
_cell.length_c   1.000
_cell.angle_alpha   90.00
_cell.angle_beta   90.00
_cell.angle_gamma   90.00
#
_symmetry.space_group_name_H-M   'P 1'
#
loop_
_entity.id
_entity.type
_entity.pdbx_description
1 polymer ?
#
loop_
_entity_poly.entity_id
_entity_poly.type
_entity_poly.pdbx_seq_one_letter_code
_entity_poly.pdbx_strand_id
1 'polypeptide(L)'
;MNKTTKKILIWTFSIIGIGIIGYIGFVGYVMYTFASGCGMDDGPFNAVLIDQTIISENSEKFELKNNGILILDNRTDSLSPTLTLKENGIVKWTLDTDTRNTKGYESTRIWKISNVTITKNTDPIKLNFAGHWTYGAEAGSMEIEREDGENSFCLSW
;
A
#
# COMPACT_ATOMS: atom_id res chain seq x y z
N MET A 1 -6.08 -56.74 -15.07
CA MET A 1 -6.17 -56.03 -13.77
C MET A 1 -7.57 -56.22 -13.18
N ASN A 2 -7.68 -56.67 -11.92
CA ASN A 2 -8.99 -56.89 -11.26
C ASN A 2 -9.73 -55.55 -11.08
N LYS A 3 -11.07 -55.56 -11.14
CA LYS A 3 -11.96 -54.41 -10.88
C LYS A 3 -11.58 -53.66 -9.59
N THR A 4 -11.20 -54.38 -8.53
CA THR A 4 -10.76 -53.78 -7.26
C THR A 4 -9.47 -52.99 -7.43
N THR A 5 -8.46 -53.58 -8.06
CA THR A 5 -7.18 -52.92 -8.35
C THR A 5 -7.37 -51.69 -9.26
N LYS A 6 -8.26 -51.78 -10.26
CA LYS A 6 -8.59 -50.63 -11.13
C LYS A 6 -9.22 -49.47 -10.36
N LYS A 7 -10.14 -49.76 -9.44
CA LYS A 7 -10.75 -48.74 -8.58
C LYS A 7 -9.72 -48.08 -7.68
N ILE A 8 -8.89 -48.86 -6.98
CA ILE A 8 -7.83 -48.33 -6.10
C ILE A 8 -6.89 -47.41 -6.89
N LEU A 9 -6.46 -47.82 -8.08
CA LEU A 9 -5.58 -47.01 -8.93
C LEU A 9 -6.20 -45.66 -9.28
N ILE A 10 -7.48 -45.64 -9.68
CA ILE A 10 -8.21 -44.41 -10.02
C ILE A 10 -8.29 -43.48 -8.80
N TRP A 11 -8.66 -44.00 -7.63
CA TRP A 11 -8.72 -43.21 -6.40
C TRP A 11 -7.38 -42.60 -6.03
N THR A 12 -6.29 -43.38 -6.11
CA THR A 12 -4.94 -42.89 -5.84
C THR A 12 -4.56 -41.77 -6.80
N PHE A 13 -4.79 -41.93 -8.11
CA PHE A 13 -4.51 -40.89 -9.09
C PHE A 13 -5.36 -39.63 -8.88
N SER A 14 -6.63 -39.77 -8.49
CA SER A 14 -7.48 -38.62 -8.17
C SER A 14 -6.98 -37.83 -6.96
N ILE A 15 -6.56 -38.51 -5.89
CA ILE A 15 -6.02 -37.85 -4.69
C ILE A 15 -4.71 -37.13 -5.02
N ILE A 16 -3.80 -37.79 -5.75
CA ILE A 16 -2.55 -37.17 -6.21
C ILE A 16 -2.84 -35.94 -7.08
N GLY A 17 -3.80 -36.04 -8.01
CA GLY A 17 -4.19 -34.93 -8.86
C GLY A 17 -4.70 -33.72 -8.08
N ILE A 18 -5.56 -33.94 -7.08
CA ILE A 18 -6.06 -32.87 -6.19
C ILE A 18 -4.91 -32.25 -5.40
N GLY A 19 -4.00 -33.08 -4.87
CA GLY A 19 -2.82 -32.61 -4.13
C GLY A 19 -1.90 -31.73 -4.97
N ILE A 20 -1.64 -32.11 -6.23
CA ILE A 20 -0.82 -31.32 -7.16
C ILE A 20 -1.50 -29.98 -7.48
N ILE A 21 -2.79 -29.98 -7.79
CA ILE A 21 -3.54 -28.75 -8.09
C ILE A 21 -3.55 -27.82 -6.88
N GLY A 22 -3.81 -28.35 -5.69
CA GLY A 22 -3.79 -27.59 -4.45
C GLY A 22 -2.41 -26.98 -4.16
N TYR A 23 -1.34 -27.77 -4.36
CA TYR A 23 0.03 -27.28 -4.18
C TYR A 23 0.39 -26.17 -5.17
N ILE A 24 0.08 -26.35 -6.46
CA ILE A 24 0.34 -25.32 -7.48
C ILE A 24 -0.44 -24.04 -7.17
N GLY A 25 -1.71 -24.16 -6.76
CA GLY A 25 -2.53 -23.02 -6.35
C GLY A 25 -1.94 -22.27 -5.15
N PHE A 26 -1.49 -23.00 -4.13
CA PHE A 26 -0.84 -22.42 -2.96
C PHE A 26 0.49 -21.73 -3.31
N VAL A 27 1.37 -22.39 -4.05
CA VAL A 27 2.65 -21.79 -4.49
C VAL A 27 2.39 -20.56 -5.36
N GLY A 28 1.40 -20.61 -6.25
CA GLY A 28 1.01 -19.46 -7.07
C GLY A 28 0.53 -18.28 -6.21
N TYR A 29 -0.29 -18.54 -5.20
CA TYR A 29 -0.74 -17.52 -4.24
C TYR A 29 0.44 -16.92 -3.46
N VAL A 30 1.33 -17.76 -2.92
CA VAL A 30 2.51 -17.33 -2.16
C VAL A 30 3.45 -16.49 -3.03
N MET A 31 3.76 -16.96 -4.24
CA MET A 31 4.60 -16.23 -5.18
C MET A 31 3.98 -14.89 -5.60
N TYR A 32 2.66 -14.85 -5.79
CA TYR A 32 1.96 -13.60 -6.03
C TYR A 32 2.15 -12.64 -4.86
N THR A 33 1.88 -13.06 -3.62
CA THR A 33 2.04 -12.20 -2.44
C THR A 33 3.46 -11.67 -2.24
N PHE A 34 4.50 -12.43 -2.60
CA PHE A 34 5.89 -11.99 -2.49
C PHE A 34 6.39 -11.16 -3.69
N ALA A 35 5.83 -11.36 -4.89
CA ALA A 35 6.29 -10.69 -6.10
C ALA A 35 5.54 -9.39 -6.43
N SER A 36 4.33 -9.20 -5.90
CA SER A 36 3.52 -7.99 -6.11
C SER A 36 3.41 -7.09 -4.88
N GLY A 37 4.07 -7.44 -3.78
CA GLY A 37 3.95 -6.77 -2.49
C GLY A 37 5.23 -6.06 -2.04
N CYS A 38 5.09 -5.29 -0.96
CA CYS A 38 6.22 -4.77 -0.21
C CYS A 38 7.00 -5.95 0.44
N GLY A 39 8.22 -5.69 0.93
CA GLY A 39 8.91 -6.62 1.83
C GLY A 39 8.01 -7.02 3.02
N MET A 40 8.31 -8.16 3.65
CA MET A 40 7.42 -8.80 4.65
C MET A 40 7.02 -7.87 5.81
N ASP A 41 7.88 -6.93 6.19
CA ASP A 41 7.64 -5.97 7.28
C ASP A 41 7.37 -4.55 6.76
N ASP A 42 7.36 -4.36 5.45
CA ASP A 42 7.48 -3.08 4.74
C ASP A 42 6.16 -2.64 4.09
N GLY A 43 5.07 -3.35 4.39
CA GLY A 43 3.72 -3.09 3.91
C GLY A 43 3.06 -4.31 3.22
N PRO A 44 2.02 -4.10 2.40
CA PRO A 44 1.42 -2.81 2.07
C PRO A 44 0.74 -2.16 3.28
N PHE A 45 1.04 -0.87 3.46
CA PHE A 45 0.37 -0.01 4.41
C PHE A 45 -0.77 0.75 3.72
N ASN A 46 -1.78 1.16 4.49
CA ASN A 46 -2.94 1.90 4.00
C ASN A 46 -3.04 3.21 4.77
N ALA A 47 -3.07 4.32 4.04
CA ALA A 47 -3.45 5.60 4.61
C ALA A 47 -4.98 5.69 4.74
N VAL A 48 -5.47 6.32 5.80
CA VAL A 48 -6.92 6.41 6.07
C VAL A 48 -7.43 7.82 5.83
N LEU A 49 -8.66 7.91 5.32
CA LEU A 49 -9.33 9.19 5.16
C LEU A 49 -9.59 9.84 6.53
N ILE A 50 -9.24 11.12 6.63
CA ILE A 50 -9.49 11.94 7.81
C ILE A 50 -10.05 13.30 7.42
N ASP A 51 -10.83 13.89 8.32
CA ASP A 51 -11.23 15.28 8.21
C ASP A 51 -10.15 16.18 8.81
N GLN A 52 -9.22 16.66 7.97
CA GLN A 52 -8.21 17.63 8.40
C GLN A 52 -8.62 19.04 8.00
N THR A 53 -8.80 19.91 9.00
CA THR A 53 -9.21 21.30 8.78
C THR A 53 -8.04 22.28 8.69
N ILE A 54 -6.84 21.89 9.14
CA ILE A 54 -5.68 22.77 9.24
C ILE A 54 -4.47 22.11 8.59
N ILE A 55 -3.92 22.76 7.57
CA ILE A 55 -2.66 22.40 6.92
C ILE A 55 -1.57 23.34 7.44
N SER A 56 -0.42 22.82 7.84
CA SER A 56 0.68 23.65 8.32
C SER A 56 1.22 24.61 7.25
N GLU A 57 1.70 25.78 7.67
CA GLU A 57 2.25 26.78 6.73
C GLU A 57 3.48 26.28 5.96
N ASN A 58 4.21 25.34 6.55
CA ASN A 58 5.43 24.75 5.99
C ASN A 58 5.16 23.47 5.17
N SER A 59 3.90 23.19 4.82
CA SER A 59 3.54 22.03 4.00
C SER A 59 4.23 22.08 2.63
N GLU A 60 4.68 20.92 2.15
CA GLU A 60 5.22 20.78 0.80
C GLU A 60 4.06 20.62 -0.20
N LYS A 61 4.17 21.25 -1.37
CA LYS A 61 3.11 21.26 -2.39
C LYS A 61 3.65 20.76 -3.72
N PHE A 62 2.90 19.88 -4.35
CA PHE A 62 3.24 19.27 -5.63
C PHE A 62 2.11 19.51 -6.62
N GLU A 63 2.43 20.14 -7.75
CA GLU A 63 1.47 20.36 -8.83
C GLU A 63 1.15 19.05 -9.54
N LEU A 64 -0.14 18.78 -9.74
CA LEU A 64 -0.66 17.65 -10.49
C LEU A 64 -1.40 18.13 -11.74
N LYS A 65 -1.78 17.22 -12.64
CA LYS A 65 -2.70 17.57 -13.73
C LYS A 65 -4.07 18.01 -13.19
N ASN A 66 -4.88 18.60 -14.07
CA ASN A 66 -6.25 19.04 -13.79
C ASN A 66 -6.36 20.06 -12.65
N ASN A 67 -5.39 20.97 -12.52
CA ASN A 67 -5.32 21.96 -11.43
C ASN A 67 -5.39 21.32 -10.04
N GLY A 68 -4.84 20.10 -9.92
CA GLY A 68 -4.68 19.41 -8.65
C GLY A 68 -3.39 19.83 -7.96
N ILE A 69 -3.45 19.95 -6.64
CA ILE A 69 -2.28 20.15 -5.78
C ILE A 69 -2.31 19.03 -4.75
N LEU A 70 -1.24 18.24 -4.71
CA LEU A 70 -0.98 17.34 -3.60
C LEU A 70 -0.20 18.10 -2.54
N ILE A 71 -0.67 18.05 -1.30
CA ILE A 71 -0.06 18.75 -0.18
C ILE A 71 0.41 17.70 0.82
N LEU A 72 1.72 17.66 1.08
CA LEU A 72 2.30 16.87 2.16
C LEU A 72 2.46 17.75 3.39
N ASP A 73 1.84 17.35 4.49
CA ASP A 73 1.97 18.00 5.78
C ASP A 73 2.61 17.06 6.80
N ASN A 74 3.86 17.33 7.16
CA ASN A 74 4.54 16.66 8.27
C ASN A 74 4.11 17.35 9.58
N ARG A 75 3.02 16.86 10.17
CA ARG A 75 2.41 17.44 11.39
C ARG A 75 3.39 17.51 12.56
N THR A 76 3.34 18.60 13.33
CA THR A 76 4.31 18.93 14.40
C THR A 76 3.92 18.40 15.77
N ASP A 77 2.70 17.90 15.94
CA ASP A 77 2.06 17.51 17.21
C ASP A 77 2.29 16.04 17.58
N SER A 78 3.38 15.45 17.12
CA SER A 78 3.60 14.00 17.24
C SER A 78 2.46 13.20 16.60
N LEU A 79 1.85 13.68 15.52
CA LEU A 79 1.03 12.86 14.62
C LEU A 79 1.80 12.45 13.35
N SER A 80 1.29 11.45 12.64
CA SER A 80 1.83 10.98 11.35
C SER A 80 1.71 12.07 10.27
N PRO A 81 2.46 12.00 9.18
CA PRO A 81 2.26 12.88 8.02
C PRO A 81 0.87 12.70 7.40
N THR A 82 0.41 13.73 6.70
CA THR A 82 -0.83 13.66 5.92
C THR A 82 -0.61 14.10 4.49
N LEU A 83 -1.40 13.51 3.59
CA LEU A 83 -1.45 13.87 2.18
C LEU A 83 -2.85 14.40 1.86
N THR A 84 -2.94 15.62 1.38
CA THR A 84 -4.21 16.25 1.00
C THR A 84 -4.23 16.53 -0.49
N LEU A 85 -5.25 16.05 -1.18
CA LEU A 85 -5.52 16.46 -2.56
C LEU A 85 -6.47 17.65 -2.58
N LYS A 86 -6.05 18.70 -3.28
CA LYS A 86 -6.87 19.88 -3.54
C LYS A 86 -7.04 20.07 -5.04
N GLU A 87 -8.28 20.11 -5.53
CA GLU A 87 -8.59 20.37 -6.94
C GLU A 87 -9.42 21.62 -7.08
N ASN A 88 -9.03 22.54 -7.96
CA ASN A 88 -9.75 23.80 -8.20
C ASN A 88 -10.04 24.59 -6.91
N GLY A 89 -9.15 24.54 -5.93
CA GLY A 89 -9.33 25.25 -4.67
C GLY A 89 -10.09 24.47 -3.58
N ILE A 90 -10.63 23.28 -3.89
CA ILE A 90 -11.47 22.48 -2.99
C ILE A 90 -10.70 21.23 -2.54
N VAL A 91 -10.72 20.93 -1.24
CA VAL A 91 -10.16 19.69 -0.71
C VAL A 91 -11.02 18.52 -1.16
N LYS A 92 -10.42 17.55 -1.85
CA LYS A 92 -11.05 16.31 -2.28
C LYS A 92 -11.03 15.27 -1.18
N TRP A 93 -9.85 15.05 -0.62
CA TRP A 93 -9.61 14.12 0.46
C TRP A 93 -8.33 14.49 1.20
N THR A 94 -8.22 14.00 2.42
CA THR A 94 -6.98 14.01 3.21
C THR A 94 -6.74 12.62 3.76
N LEU A 95 -5.52 12.13 3.59
CA LEU A 95 -5.07 10.81 4.01
C LEU A 95 -4.08 10.94 5.17
N ASP A 96 -4.34 10.23 6.26
CA ASP A 96 -3.40 10.00 7.35
C ASP A 96 -2.53 8.79 7.02
N THR A 97 -1.23 9.01 6.85
CA THR A 97 -0.32 7.97 6.40
C THR A 97 0.23 7.10 7.52
N ASP A 98 -0.33 7.12 8.74
CA ASP A 98 0.18 6.29 9.84
C ASP A 98 0.16 4.80 9.49
N THR A 99 1.27 4.10 9.69
CA THR A 99 1.37 2.66 9.46
C THR A 99 0.50 1.85 10.43
N ARG A 100 0.14 2.42 11.59
CA ARG A 100 -0.78 1.81 12.57
C ARG A 100 -2.18 1.60 12.04
N ASN A 101 -2.54 2.31 10.96
CA ASN A 101 -3.82 2.15 10.30
C ASN A 101 -3.95 0.79 9.61
N THR A 102 -2.83 0.09 9.37
CA THR A 102 -2.81 -1.25 8.79
C THR A 102 -2.82 -2.30 9.89
N LYS A 103 -3.78 -3.23 9.78
CA LYS A 103 -3.91 -4.36 10.72
C LYS A 103 -2.62 -5.19 10.75
N GLY A 104 -2.13 -5.47 11.95
CA GLY A 104 -0.86 -6.19 12.18
C GLY A 104 0.36 -5.28 12.36
N TYR A 105 0.20 -3.95 12.17
CA TYR A 105 1.26 -2.96 12.31
C TYR A 105 0.95 -1.92 13.39
N GLU A 106 0.11 -2.25 14.37
CA GLU A 106 -0.37 -1.33 15.41
C GLU A 106 0.76 -0.75 16.30
N SER A 107 1.93 -1.39 16.30
CA SER A 107 3.13 -0.96 17.04
C SER A 107 4.14 -0.16 16.22
N THR A 108 3.98 -0.07 14.89
CA THR A 108 4.86 0.74 14.04
C THR A 108 4.30 2.13 13.89
N ARG A 109 5.05 3.07 13.29
CA ARG A 109 4.55 4.40 12.97
C ARG A 109 5.49 5.09 11.99
N ILE A 110 4.93 5.80 11.02
CA ILE A 110 5.66 6.82 10.25
C ILE A 110 5.41 8.21 10.87
N TRP A 111 6.48 8.99 11.05
CA TRP A 111 6.41 10.35 11.61
C TRP A 111 6.89 11.43 10.65
N LYS A 112 7.54 11.07 9.55
CA LYS A 112 7.94 12.03 8.52
C LYS A 112 8.00 11.37 7.15
N ILE A 113 7.50 12.08 6.14
CA ILE A 113 7.75 11.80 4.72
C ILE A 113 8.62 12.93 4.18
N SER A 114 9.58 12.61 3.33
CA SER A 114 10.52 13.57 2.74
C SER A 114 10.97 13.12 1.36
N ASN A 115 11.68 13.98 0.63
CA ASN A 115 12.24 13.67 -0.69
C ASN A 115 11.19 13.13 -1.67
N VAL A 116 9.99 13.72 -1.65
CA VAL A 116 8.87 13.27 -2.48
C VAL A 116 9.16 13.57 -3.95
N THR A 117 8.94 12.57 -4.80
CA THR A 117 9.01 12.68 -6.25
C THR A 117 7.72 12.13 -6.85
N ILE A 118 6.95 12.99 -7.52
CA ILE A 118 5.76 12.56 -8.25
C ILE A 118 6.18 11.83 -9.53
N THR A 119 5.93 10.51 -9.59
CA THR A 119 6.27 9.66 -10.73
C THR A 119 5.12 9.56 -11.73
N LYS A 120 3.88 9.76 -11.26
CA LYS A 120 2.68 9.90 -12.11
C LYS A 120 1.76 10.94 -11.50
N ASN A 121 1.45 11.99 -12.27
CA ASN A 121 0.66 13.15 -11.82
C ASN A 121 -0.80 13.15 -12.33
N THR A 122 -1.24 12.04 -12.91
CA THR A 122 -2.61 11.76 -13.35
C THR A 122 -3.25 10.72 -12.42
N ASP A 123 -4.29 10.04 -12.87
CA ASP A 123 -4.95 8.97 -12.13
C ASP A 123 -4.39 7.58 -12.51
N PRO A 124 -4.07 6.69 -11.54
CA PRO A 124 -3.79 7.02 -10.14
C PRO A 124 -2.53 7.89 -9.99
N ILE A 125 -2.47 8.63 -8.88
CA ILE A 125 -1.32 9.44 -8.49
C ILE A 125 -0.26 8.49 -7.93
N LYS A 126 0.97 8.56 -8.46
CA LYS A 126 2.10 7.76 -7.96
C LYS A 126 3.22 8.67 -7.50
N LEU A 127 3.78 8.35 -6.34
CA LEU A 127 4.89 9.10 -5.75
C LEU A 127 5.90 8.16 -5.09
N ASN A 128 7.16 8.52 -5.21
CA ASN A 128 8.26 7.93 -4.46
C ASN A 128 8.65 8.90 -3.35
N PHE A 129 9.12 8.39 -2.22
CA PHE A 129 9.47 9.22 -1.07
C PHE A 129 10.48 8.53 -0.16
N ALA A 130 10.94 9.22 0.87
CA ALA A 130 11.65 8.65 2.01
C ALA A 130 10.77 8.75 3.26
N GLY A 131 10.38 7.60 3.81
CA GLY A 131 9.60 7.48 5.04
C GLY A 131 10.50 7.29 6.24
N HIS A 132 10.34 8.16 7.25
CA HIS A 132 10.99 8.03 8.55
C HIS A 132 9.98 7.42 9.51
N TRP A 133 10.25 6.19 9.91
CA TRP A 133 9.32 5.31 10.60
C TRP A 133 10.04 4.41 11.58
N THR A 134 9.30 3.56 12.32
CA THR A 134 9.80 2.80 13.48
C THR A 134 11.15 2.12 13.29
N TYR A 135 11.46 1.65 12.08
CA TYR A 135 12.70 0.93 11.79
C TYR A 135 13.81 1.78 11.15
N GLY A 136 13.58 3.08 10.90
CA GLY A 136 14.57 4.01 10.38
C GLY A 136 14.04 4.89 9.27
N ALA A 137 14.93 5.33 8.39
CA ALA A 137 14.58 6.10 7.19
C ALA A 137 14.77 5.22 5.95
N GLU A 138 13.68 4.94 5.24
CA GLU A 138 13.67 4.04 4.10
C GLU A 138 12.97 4.65 2.90
N ALA A 139 13.34 4.20 1.71
CA ALA A 139 12.68 4.61 0.49
C ALA A 139 11.31 3.93 0.40
N GLY A 140 10.30 4.69 0.00
CA GLY A 140 8.93 4.22 -0.14
C GLY A 140 8.33 4.60 -1.47
N SER A 141 7.22 3.93 -1.80
CA SER A 141 6.38 4.25 -2.95
C SER A 141 4.92 4.18 -2.53
N MET A 142 4.09 5.04 -3.11
CA MET A 142 2.65 5.10 -2.82
C MET A 142 1.89 5.31 -4.12
N GLU A 143 0.78 4.59 -4.24
CA GLU A 143 -0.22 4.72 -5.29
C GLU A 143 -1.54 5.13 -4.66
N ILE A 144 -2.17 6.17 -5.20
CA ILE A 144 -3.40 6.77 -4.67
C ILE A 144 -4.38 6.97 -5.82
N GLU A 145 -5.53 6.32 -5.74
CA GLU A 145 -6.69 6.58 -6.60
C GLU A 145 -7.16 8.02 -6.39
N ARG A 146 -7.28 8.76 -7.48
CA ARG A 146 -7.45 10.20 -7.40
C ARG A 146 -8.83 10.61 -6.88
N GLU A 147 -9.85 9.80 -7.19
CA GLU A 147 -11.25 10.12 -6.92
C GLU A 147 -11.60 10.06 -5.44
N ASP A 148 -11.22 8.98 -4.76
CA ASP A 148 -11.64 8.65 -3.41
C ASP A 148 -10.48 8.51 -2.41
N GLY A 149 -9.24 8.53 -2.88
CA GLY A 149 -8.07 8.37 -2.03
C GLY A 149 -7.80 6.92 -1.61
N GLU A 150 -8.43 5.92 -2.26
CA GLU A 150 -8.01 4.53 -2.08
C GLU A 150 -6.52 4.40 -2.40
N ASN A 151 -5.76 3.78 -1.51
CA ASN A 151 -4.31 3.83 -1.61
C ASN A 151 -3.64 2.61 -0.99
N SER A 152 -2.40 2.42 -1.40
CA SER A 152 -1.47 1.47 -0.80
C SER A 152 -0.06 2.05 -0.90
N PHE A 153 0.76 1.83 0.13
CA PHE A 153 2.15 2.25 0.12
C PHE A 153 3.09 1.23 0.76
N CYS A 154 4.33 1.21 0.27
CA CYS A 154 5.43 0.41 0.76
C CYS A 154 6.54 1.29 1.34
N LEU A 155 7.24 0.79 2.34
CA LEU A 155 8.46 1.38 2.91
C LEU A 155 9.60 0.36 2.75
N SER A 156 10.17 0.27 1.55
CA SER A 156 11.30 -0.57 1.10
C SER A 156 11.05 -0.97 -0.35
N TRP A 157 12.10 -1.14 -1.16
CA TRP A 157 12.05 -1.52 -2.58
C TRP A 157 12.54 -2.94 -2.79
#